data_AF-A0A8H6NUI0-F1
#
_entry.id   AF-A0A8H6NUI0-F1
#
_cell.length_a   1.000
_cell.length_b   1.000
_cell.length_c   1.000
_cell.angle_alpha   90.00
_cell.angle_beta   90.00
_cell.angle_gamma   90.00
#
_symmetry.space_group_name_H-M   'P 1'
#
loop_
_entity.id
_entity.type
_entity.pdbx_description
1 polymer ?
#
loop_
_entity_poly.entity_id
_entity_poly.type
_entity_poly.pdbx_seq_one_letter_code
_entity_poly.pdbx_strand_id
1 'polypeptide(L)'
;MLAAFRFGTDLWDPSHRFETSWLLSPYLLAACRALISLYIFVVRFFIIGWTCSREEYGGCENVRQSFSFFTVLTFWGLGFYFLISAIHTFTYARSGTPLLDRFPRPLQALHAFYYTTVTTYPFIVTIVYWAIIYKGPWYPQQFNAWSNISQHGLNSAFALFEVIIPRTSAAQLEWVHMFWVIIVLALYLALAYVTYYTQHFYTYDFLDIEKNGSGKTAAYIVGIAVAGIVFYLIVKGLIWLREWVTERKLGMDGKFAQQRFHNYDTELGTINSKH
;
A
#
# COMPACT_ATOMS: atom_id res chain seq x y z
N MET A 1 -7.31 23.43 16.78
CA MET A 1 -6.89 22.23 16.01
C MET A 1 -6.67 21.09 17.00
N LEU A 2 -7.52 20.05 16.95
CA LEU A 2 -7.46 18.89 17.86
C LEU A 2 -6.07 18.26 17.81
N ALA A 3 -5.55 17.76 18.94
CA ALA A 3 -4.21 17.18 19.04
C ALA A 3 -3.94 16.09 17.98
N ALA A 4 -4.98 15.33 17.59
CA ALA A 4 -4.92 14.26 16.60
C ALA A 4 -4.57 14.71 15.16
N PHE A 5 -4.63 16.01 14.83
CA PHE A 5 -4.27 16.54 13.50
C PHE A 5 -2.94 17.32 13.50
N ARG A 6 -2.21 17.32 14.62
CA ARG A 6 -0.92 17.98 14.71
C ARG A 6 0.19 17.00 14.33
N PHE A 7 1.12 17.47 13.53
CA PHE A 7 2.34 16.73 13.27
C PHE A 7 3.20 16.64 14.54
N GLY A 8 3.75 15.45 14.81
CA GLY A 8 4.67 15.25 15.91
C GLY A 8 5.98 16.02 15.72
N THR A 9 6.56 16.47 16.82
CA THR A 9 7.87 17.14 16.87
C THR A 9 9.02 16.18 17.20
N ASP A 10 8.68 14.98 17.69
CA ASP A 10 9.64 13.97 18.11
C ASP A 10 10.36 13.34 16.92
N LEU A 11 11.46 12.61 17.18
CA LEU A 11 12.21 11.92 16.14
C LEU A 11 11.30 11.01 15.32
N TRP A 12 11.36 11.14 13.99
CA TRP A 12 10.63 10.28 13.07
C TRP A 12 11.21 8.86 13.09
N ASP A 13 10.34 7.86 13.23
CA ASP A 13 10.66 6.42 13.19
C ASP A 13 12.07 6.06 13.70
N PRO A 14 12.36 6.28 15.00
CA PRO A 14 13.72 6.18 15.55
C PRO A 14 14.33 4.77 15.46
N SER A 15 13.55 3.77 15.06
CA SER A 15 14.00 2.37 14.90
C SER A 15 13.85 1.85 13.47
N HIS A 16 13.59 2.74 12.51
CA HIS A 16 13.50 2.44 11.07
C HIS A 16 12.56 1.26 10.76
N ARG A 17 11.38 1.25 11.37
CA ARG A 17 10.41 0.14 11.24
C ARG A 17 9.81 0.06 9.84
N PHE A 18 9.76 1.18 9.09
CA PHE A 18 9.38 1.15 7.68
C PHE A 18 10.42 0.44 6.80
N GLU A 19 11.70 0.55 7.13
CA GLU A 19 12.82 0.05 6.32
C GLU A 19 13.47 -1.24 6.84
N THR A 20 13.03 -1.75 7.98
CA THR A 20 13.53 -3.00 8.57
C THR A 20 12.48 -4.08 8.53
N SER A 21 12.91 -5.33 8.69
CA SER A 21 12.05 -6.51 8.75
C SER A 21 12.56 -7.45 9.83
N TRP A 22 11.68 -8.30 10.36
CA TRP A 22 12.07 -9.29 11.38
C TRP A 22 12.80 -10.48 10.76
N LEU A 23 12.65 -10.70 9.45
CA LEU A 23 13.12 -11.88 8.74
C LEU A 23 14.22 -11.59 7.72
N LEU A 24 13.97 -10.66 6.79
CA LEU A 24 14.83 -10.26 5.68
C LEU A 24 15.79 -9.13 6.08
N SER A 25 17.02 -9.16 5.55
CA SER A 25 17.93 -8.01 5.62
C SER A 25 17.36 -6.81 4.84
N PRO A 26 17.78 -5.56 5.13
CA PRO A 26 17.28 -4.38 4.42
C PRO A 26 17.48 -4.45 2.89
N TYR A 27 18.59 -5.01 2.41
CA TYR A 27 18.79 -5.21 0.97
C TYR A 27 17.76 -6.18 0.36
N LEU A 28 17.45 -7.29 1.04
CA LEU A 28 16.46 -8.25 0.57
C LEU A 28 15.05 -7.67 0.64
N LEU A 29 14.70 -6.94 1.71
CA LEU A 29 13.43 -6.24 1.82
C LEU A 29 13.25 -5.23 0.68
N ALA A 30 14.28 -4.43 0.39
CA ALA A 30 14.27 -3.48 -0.71
C ALA A 30 14.09 -4.19 -2.06
N ALA A 31 14.78 -5.30 -2.29
CA ALA A 31 14.66 -6.11 -3.50
C ALA A 31 13.26 -6.70 -3.66
N CYS A 32 12.68 -7.28 -2.61
CA CYS A 32 11.30 -7.79 -2.65
C CYS A 32 10.29 -6.69 -3.00
N ARG A 33 10.40 -5.53 -2.34
CA ARG A 33 9.53 -4.37 -2.64
C ARG A 33 9.71 -3.88 -4.08
N ALA A 34 10.95 -3.80 -4.57
CA ALA A 34 11.25 -3.42 -5.95
C ALA A 34 10.69 -4.43 -6.97
N LEU A 35 10.78 -5.75 -6.68
CA LEU A 35 10.23 -6.80 -7.54
C LEU A 35 8.70 -6.76 -7.58
N ILE A 36 8.03 -6.55 -6.44
CA ILE A 36 6.57 -6.38 -6.38
C ILE A 36 6.16 -5.14 -7.19
N SER A 37 6.84 -4.00 -6.97
CA SER A 37 6.61 -2.78 -7.76
C SER A 37 6.77 -3.03 -9.25
N LEU A 38 7.88 -3.65 -9.66
CA LEU A 38 8.16 -3.97 -11.06
C LEU A 38 7.07 -4.86 -11.65
N TYR A 39 6.66 -5.92 -10.94
CA TYR A 39 5.58 -6.79 -11.36
C TYR A 39 4.28 -6.02 -11.60
N ILE A 40 3.88 -5.17 -10.65
CA ILE A 40 2.65 -4.36 -10.75
C ILE A 40 2.70 -3.45 -11.99
N PHE A 41 3.81 -2.73 -12.20
CA PHE A 41 3.95 -1.86 -13.37
C PHE A 41 3.97 -2.67 -14.67
N VAL A 42 4.66 -3.81 -14.73
CA VAL A 42 4.65 -4.69 -15.91
C VAL A 42 3.23 -5.14 -16.22
N VAL A 43 2.48 -5.63 -15.23
CA VAL A 43 1.07 -6.01 -15.39
C VAL A 43 0.24 -4.83 -15.92
N ARG A 44 0.36 -3.65 -15.30
CA ARG A 44 -0.43 -2.48 -15.70
C ARG A 44 -0.13 -2.01 -17.10
N PHE A 45 1.15 -1.86 -17.46
CA PHE A 45 1.54 -1.44 -18.80
C PHE A 45 1.21 -2.49 -19.85
N PHE A 46 1.35 -3.79 -19.52
CA PHE A 46 0.96 -4.87 -20.42
C PHE A 46 -0.55 -4.86 -20.67
N ILE A 47 -1.38 -4.75 -19.63
CA ILE A 47 -2.85 -4.66 -19.79
C ILE A 47 -3.23 -3.45 -20.61
N ILE A 48 -2.61 -2.28 -20.35
CA ILE A 48 -2.81 -1.08 -21.15
C ILE A 48 -2.51 -1.36 -22.63
N GLY A 49 -1.30 -1.84 -22.95
CA GLY A 49 -0.89 -2.07 -24.34
C GLY A 49 -1.72 -3.17 -25.03
N TRP A 50 -2.02 -4.25 -24.32
CA TRP A 50 -2.82 -5.36 -24.85
C TRP A 50 -4.25 -4.94 -25.15
N THR A 51 -4.92 -4.25 -24.22
CA THR A 51 -6.29 -3.79 -24.42
C THR A 51 -6.36 -2.66 -25.45
N CYS A 52 -5.44 -1.70 -25.43
CA CYS A 52 -5.41 -0.60 -26.41
C CYS A 52 -5.23 -1.09 -27.85
N SER A 53 -4.44 -2.13 -28.06
CA SER A 53 -4.13 -2.66 -29.40
C SER A 53 -5.21 -3.58 -29.97
N ARG A 54 -6.32 -3.81 -29.24
CA ARG A 54 -7.31 -4.85 -29.55
C ARG A 54 -8.73 -4.42 -29.21
N GLU A 55 -9.51 -4.18 -30.27
CA GLU A 55 -10.90 -3.76 -30.15
C GLU A 55 -11.77 -4.80 -29.43
N GLU A 56 -11.45 -6.10 -29.52
CA GLU A 56 -12.22 -7.14 -28.84
C GLU A 56 -12.15 -7.06 -27.30
N TYR A 57 -11.20 -6.30 -26.75
CA TYR A 57 -11.11 -5.99 -25.31
C TYR A 57 -11.60 -4.58 -24.97
N GLY A 58 -12.24 -3.87 -25.92
CA GLY A 58 -12.76 -2.51 -25.76
C GLY A 58 -11.77 -1.39 -26.10
N GLY A 59 -10.61 -1.72 -26.66
CA GLY A 59 -9.66 -0.75 -27.20
C GLY A 59 -9.13 0.24 -26.17
N CYS A 60 -8.57 1.35 -26.65
CA CYS A 60 -8.01 2.38 -25.77
C CYS A 60 -9.07 3.12 -24.94
N GLU A 61 -10.32 3.12 -25.36
CA GLU A 61 -11.40 3.75 -24.57
C GLU A 61 -11.59 3.01 -23.24
N ASN A 62 -11.64 1.67 -23.26
CA ASN A 62 -11.72 0.88 -22.04
C ASN A 62 -10.54 1.15 -21.09
N VAL A 63 -9.33 1.31 -21.64
CA VAL A 63 -8.14 1.66 -20.85
C VAL A 63 -8.31 3.02 -20.17
N ARG A 64 -8.82 4.04 -20.86
CA ARG A 64 -9.04 5.37 -20.29
C ARG A 64 -10.06 5.31 -19.16
N GLN A 65 -11.17 4.64 -19.39
CA GLN A 65 -12.22 4.42 -18.40
C GLN A 65 -11.73 3.61 -17.18
N SER A 66 -10.75 2.72 -17.38
CA SER A 66 -10.18 1.91 -16.29
C SER A 66 -9.61 2.74 -15.13
N PHE A 67 -9.18 3.98 -15.37
CA PHE A 67 -8.68 4.89 -14.33
C PHE A 67 -9.77 5.42 -13.39
N SER A 68 -11.06 5.22 -13.71
CA SER A 68 -12.17 5.55 -12.82
C SER A 68 -12.52 4.43 -11.83
N PHE A 69 -11.91 3.25 -11.96
CA PHE A 69 -12.19 2.11 -11.08
C PHE A 69 -11.26 2.14 -9.85
N PHE A 70 -11.83 2.16 -8.64
CA PHE A 70 -11.05 2.08 -7.40
C PHE A 70 -10.16 0.84 -7.34
N THR A 71 -10.61 -0.27 -7.89
CA THR A 71 -9.82 -1.52 -7.94
C THR A 71 -8.54 -1.34 -8.75
N VAL A 72 -8.60 -0.62 -9.87
CA VAL A 72 -7.45 -0.25 -10.71
C VAL A 72 -6.55 0.77 -10.00
N LEU A 73 -7.15 1.81 -9.41
CA LEU A 73 -6.42 2.84 -8.66
C LEU A 73 -5.68 2.25 -7.46
N THR A 74 -6.28 1.27 -6.77
CA THR A 74 -5.65 0.56 -5.65
C THR A 74 -4.42 -0.21 -6.10
N PHE A 75 -4.47 -0.87 -7.27
CA PHE A 75 -3.32 -1.60 -7.80
C PHE A 75 -2.18 -0.67 -8.24
N TRP A 76 -2.49 0.46 -8.88
CA TRP A 76 -1.51 1.53 -9.11
C TRP A 76 -0.93 2.05 -7.80
N GLY A 77 -1.79 2.29 -6.80
CA GLY A 77 -1.41 2.71 -5.46
C GLY A 77 -0.41 1.75 -4.80
N LEU A 78 -0.62 0.44 -4.93
CA LEU A 78 0.36 -0.56 -4.49
C LEU A 78 1.69 -0.41 -5.23
N GLY A 79 1.66 -0.33 -6.57
CA GLY A 79 2.88 -0.20 -7.38
C GLY A 79 3.77 0.98 -6.97
N PHE A 80 3.18 2.16 -6.85
CA PHE A 80 3.89 3.36 -6.40
C PHE A 80 4.34 3.28 -4.93
N TYR A 81 3.52 2.71 -4.05
CA TYR A 81 3.92 2.51 -2.65
C TYR A 81 5.15 1.60 -2.55
N PHE A 82 5.14 0.47 -3.24
CA PHE A 82 6.25 -0.48 -3.23
C PHE A 82 7.52 0.10 -3.83
N LEU A 83 7.40 0.92 -4.89
CA LEU A 83 8.52 1.67 -5.46
C LEU A 83 9.15 2.59 -4.43
N ILE A 84 8.36 3.48 -3.83
CA ILE A 84 8.86 4.47 -2.86
C ILE A 84 9.42 3.79 -1.62
N SER A 85 8.74 2.75 -1.12
CA SER A 85 9.20 1.97 0.03
C SER A 85 10.51 1.22 -0.28
N ALA A 86 10.67 0.70 -1.51
CA ALA A 86 11.95 0.11 -1.93
C ALA A 86 13.08 1.14 -1.93
N ILE A 87 12.83 2.38 -2.38
CA ILE A 87 13.82 3.47 -2.36
C ILE A 87 14.21 3.84 -0.92
N HIS A 88 13.24 4.02 -0.03
CA HIS A 88 13.51 4.31 1.39
C HIS A 88 14.30 3.17 2.05
N THR A 89 13.91 1.93 1.78
CA THR A 89 14.60 0.74 2.30
C THR A 89 16.01 0.61 1.76
N PHE A 90 16.21 0.83 0.46
CA PHE A 90 17.53 0.73 -0.18
C PHE A 90 18.48 1.82 0.31
N THR A 91 17.98 3.05 0.43
CA THR A 91 18.79 4.16 0.99
C THR A 91 19.20 3.85 2.41
N TYR A 92 18.29 3.37 3.26
CA TYR A 92 18.62 2.87 4.59
C TYR A 92 19.66 1.73 4.57
N ALA A 93 19.45 0.71 3.72
CA ALA A 93 20.38 -0.42 3.59
C ALA A 93 21.81 0.01 3.20
N ARG A 94 21.93 1.09 2.42
CA ARG A 94 23.19 1.60 1.90
C ARG A 94 23.91 2.55 2.87
N SER A 95 23.19 3.47 3.50
CA SER A 95 23.77 4.57 4.29
C SER A 95 23.50 4.49 5.79
N GLY A 96 22.60 3.62 6.24
CA GLY A 96 22.07 3.62 7.60
C GLY A 96 21.03 4.71 7.87
N THR A 97 20.69 5.53 6.87
CA THR A 97 19.67 6.59 7.00
C THR A 97 18.74 6.59 5.78
N PRO A 98 17.44 6.29 5.94
CA PRO A 98 16.50 6.29 4.82
C PRO A 98 16.33 7.69 4.22
N LEU A 99 15.95 7.75 2.95
CA LEU A 99 15.53 8.99 2.30
C LEU A 99 14.32 9.63 3.00
N LEU A 100 13.43 8.82 3.58
CA LEU A 100 12.23 9.28 4.27
C LEU A 100 12.54 10.20 5.47
N ASP A 101 13.66 9.97 6.16
CA ASP A 101 14.10 10.82 7.28
C ASP A 101 14.44 12.24 6.85
N ARG A 102 14.77 12.43 5.57
CA ARG A 102 15.11 13.74 4.99
C ARG A 102 13.88 14.54 4.56
N PHE A 103 12.72 13.90 4.51
CA PHE A 103 11.49 14.57 4.11
C PHE A 103 10.93 15.42 5.24
N PRO A 104 10.24 16.54 4.94
CA PRO A 104 9.52 17.29 5.94
C PRO A 104 8.40 16.42 6.55
N ARG A 105 8.04 16.71 7.80
CA ARG A 105 7.08 15.92 8.59
C ARG A 105 5.75 15.60 7.89
N PRO A 106 5.15 16.49 7.08
CA PRO A 106 3.93 16.15 6.34
C PRO A 106 4.11 15.00 5.35
N LEU A 107 5.24 14.94 4.65
CA LEU A 107 5.51 13.86 3.69
C LEU A 107 5.82 12.53 4.40
N GLN A 108 6.43 12.59 5.58
CA GLN A 108 6.61 11.42 6.46
C GLN A 108 5.27 10.87 6.94
N ALA A 109 4.39 11.73 7.45
CA ALA A 109 3.03 11.37 7.85
C ALA A 109 2.22 10.82 6.66
N LEU A 110 2.35 11.41 5.47
CA LEU A 110 1.72 10.89 4.26
C LEU A 110 2.25 9.51 3.88
N HIS A 111 3.54 9.22 4.08
CA HIS A 111 4.07 7.87 3.87
C HIS A 111 3.46 6.85 4.85
N ALA A 112 3.31 7.19 6.13
CA ALA A 112 2.64 6.31 7.09
C ALA A 112 1.14 6.12 6.79
N PHE A 113 0.47 7.19 6.34
CA PHE A 113 -0.90 7.06 5.85
C PHE A 113 -0.97 6.21 4.58
N TYR A 114 -0.03 6.35 3.65
CA TYR A 114 0.06 5.54 2.44
C TYR A 114 0.28 4.06 2.79
N TYR A 115 1.14 3.75 3.76
CA TYR A 115 1.26 2.40 4.31
C TYR A 115 -0.09 1.87 4.83
N THR A 116 -0.86 2.70 5.52
CA THR A 116 -2.18 2.31 6.02
C THR A 116 -3.16 2.02 4.88
N THR A 117 -3.16 2.82 3.80
CA THR A 117 -4.07 2.59 2.68
C THR A 117 -3.74 1.31 1.93
N VAL A 118 -2.46 1.03 1.66
CA VAL A 118 -2.04 -0.21 0.95
C VAL A 118 -2.13 -1.47 1.78
N THR A 119 -2.16 -1.36 3.11
CA THR A 119 -2.43 -2.52 3.98
C THR A 119 -3.92 -2.71 4.25
N THR A 120 -4.79 -1.75 3.89
CA THR A 120 -6.23 -1.81 4.18
C THR A 120 -7.09 -2.04 2.92
N TYR A 121 -6.98 -1.17 1.91
CA TYR A 121 -7.86 -1.21 0.72
C TYR A 121 -7.75 -2.48 -0.12
N PRO A 122 -6.57 -3.10 -0.31
CA PRO A 122 -6.46 -4.28 -1.15
C PRO A 122 -7.37 -5.44 -0.73
N PHE A 123 -7.60 -5.62 0.57
CA PHE A 123 -8.53 -6.65 1.08
C PHE A 123 -9.98 -6.34 0.71
N ILE A 124 -10.39 -5.08 0.85
CA ILE A 124 -11.72 -4.61 0.46
C ILE A 124 -11.91 -4.81 -1.05
N VAL A 125 -10.94 -4.38 -1.86
CA VAL A 125 -10.96 -4.55 -3.32
C VAL A 125 -11.10 -6.01 -3.70
N THR A 126 -10.30 -6.88 -3.09
CA THR A 126 -10.34 -8.33 -3.39
C THR A 126 -11.73 -8.89 -3.10
N ILE A 127 -12.28 -8.61 -1.91
CA ILE A 127 -13.60 -9.13 -1.51
C ILE A 127 -14.71 -8.55 -2.37
N VAL A 128 -14.73 -7.23 -2.58
CA VAL A 128 -15.76 -6.58 -3.42
C VAL A 128 -15.68 -7.11 -4.85
N TYR A 129 -14.48 -7.29 -5.39
CA TYR A 129 -14.32 -7.85 -6.73
C TYR A 129 -14.94 -9.25 -6.83
N TRP A 130 -14.52 -10.18 -5.97
CA TRP A 130 -14.94 -11.57 -6.09
C TRP A 130 -16.35 -11.86 -5.58
N ALA A 131 -16.85 -11.11 -4.58
CA ALA A 131 -18.16 -11.33 -4.00
C ALA A 131 -19.28 -10.51 -4.65
N ILE A 132 -18.97 -9.37 -5.28
CA ILE A 132 -19.98 -8.41 -5.76
C ILE A 132 -19.84 -8.14 -7.26
N ILE A 133 -18.63 -7.84 -7.75
CA ILE A 133 -18.41 -7.37 -9.12
C ILE A 133 -18.36 -8.53 -10.12
N TYR A 134 -17.60 -9.59 -9.80
CA TYR A 134 -17.42 -10.73 -10.69
C TYR A 134 -18.72 -11.52 -10.83
N LYS A 135 -19.16 -11.68 -12.09
CA LYS A 135 -20.34 -12.48 -12.44
C LYS A 135 -19.97 -13.38 -13.62
N GLY A 136 -20.16 -14.69 -13.47
CA GLY A 136 -20.04 -15.64 -14.58
C GLY A 136 -19.13 -16.84 -14.29
N PRO A 137 -18.99 -17.75 -15.28
CA PRO A 137 -18.11 -18.91 -15.18
C PRO A 137 -16.63 -18.47 -15.20
N TRP A 138 -15.77 -19.31 -14.61
CA TRP A 138 -14.32 -19.09 -14.58
C TRP A 138 -13.78 -18.82 -15.99
N TYR A 139 -12.83 -17.89 -16.09
CA TYR A 139 -12.51 -17.18 -17.34
C TYR A 139 -12.23 -18.13 -18.53
N PRO A 140 -13.05 -18.08 -19.60
CA PRO A 140 -12.79 -18.85 -20.81
C PRO A 140 -11.57 -18.31 -21.59
N GLN A 141 -11.21 -17.05 -21.37
CA GLN A 141 -10.04 -16.41 -21.97
C GLN A 141 -8.92 -16.26 -20.94
N GLN A 142 -7.72 -16.74 -21.30
CA GLN A 142 -6.53 -16.71 -20.43
C GLN A 142 -6.13 -15.29 -20.01
N PHE A 143 -6.24 -14.32 -20.93
CA PHE A 143 -5.93 -12.92 -20.62
C PHE A 143 -6.81 -12.38 -19.49
N ASN A 144 -8.13 -12.67 -19.54
CA ASN A 144 -9.06 -12.21 -18.50
C ASN A 144 -8.80 -12.90 -17.15
N ALA A 145 -8.44 -14.19 -17.14
CA ALA A 145 -7.99 -14.85 -15.91
C ALA A 145 -6.77 -14.15 -15.33
N TRP A 146 -5.72 -14.05 -16.12
CA TRP A 146 -4.43 -13.52 -15.67
C TRP A 146 -4.55 -12.06 -15.21
N SER A 147 -5.26 -11.21 -15.97
CA SER A 147 -5.39 -9.79 -15.66
C SER A 147 -6.19 -9.55 -14.39
N ASN A 148 -7.27 -10.30 -14.15
CA ASN A 148 -8.08 -10.15 -12.94
C ASN A 148 -7.41 -10.78 -11.72
N ILE A 149 -6.78 -11.95 -11.84
CA ILE A 149 -5.98 -12.53 -10.75
C ILE A 149 -4.87 -11.56 -10.35
N SER A 150 -4.16 -10.98 -11.32
CA SER A 150 -3.07 -10.04 -11.03
C SER A 150 -3.56 -8.78 -10.33
N GLN A 151 -4.64 -8.17 -10.82
CA GLN A 151 -5.08 -6.85 -10.35
C GLN A 151 -6.12 -6.89 -9.22
N HIS A 152 -6.69 -8.05 -8.92
CA HIS A 152 -7.73 -8.18 -7.90
C HIS A 152 -7.45 -9.32 -6.92
N GLY A 153 -6.69 -10.34 -7.31
CA GLY A 153 -6.21 -11.39 -6.40
C GLY A 153 -4.91 -11.02 -5.70
N LEU A 154 -3.86 -10.69 -6.45
CA LEU A 154 -2.54 -10.41 -5.88
C LEU A 154 -2.47 -9.11 -5.06
N ASN A 155 -3.51 -8.27 -5.12
CA ASN A 155 -3.66 -7.10 -4.27
C ASN A 155 -3.54 -7.46 -2.79
N SER A 156 -4.34 -8.44 -2.34
CA SER A 156 -4.29 -8.92 -0.96
C SER A 156 -2.95 -9.59 -0.63
N ALA A 157 -2.33 -10.31 -1.58
CA ALA A 157 -1.03 -10.93 -1.37
C ALA A 157 0.07 -9.89 -1.12
N PHE A 158 0.08 -8.80 -1.89
CA PHE A 158 1.02 -7.70 -1.71
C PHE A 158 0.75 -6.91 -0.42
N ALA A 159 -0.51 -6.67 -0.06
CA ALA A 159 -0.84 -6.10 1.24
C ALA A 159 -0.38 -6.99 2.40
N LEU A 160 -0.59 -8.30 2.30
CA LEU A 160 -0.12 -9.27 3.29
C LEU A 160 1.40 -9.27 3.45
N PHE A 161 2.15 -9.10 2.36
CA PHE A 161 3.60 -8.95 2.45
C PHE A 161 3.99 -7.80 3.38
N GLU A 162 3.38 -6.63 3.23
CA GLU A 162 3.65 -5.45 4.06
C GLU A 162 3.12 -5.58 5.51
N VAL A 163 2.08 -6.37 5.72
CA VAL A 163 1.59 -6.69 7.08
C VAL A 163 2.55 -7.66 7.79
N ILE A 164 3.02 -8.70 7.09
CA ILE A 164 3.73 -9.84 7.68
C ILE A 164 5.22 -9.57 7.79
N ILE A 165 5.88 -9.07 6.76
CA ILE A 165 7.36 -9.11 6.64
C ILE A 165 8.07 -7.90 7.28
N PRO A 166 7.74 -6.64 6.93
CA PRO A 166 8.36 -5.46 7.55
C PRO A 166 8.18 -5.43 9.06
N ARG A 167 8.93 -4.56 9.73
CA ARG A 167 8.83 -4.33 11.18
C ARG A 167 7.87 -3.22 11.57
N THR A 168 7.13 -2.68 10.63
CA THR A 168 6.10 -1.66 10.88
C THR A 168 5.24 -2.01 12.09
N SER A 169 4.99 -1.08 12.99
CA SER A 169 4.26 -1.34 14.23
C SER A 169 2.79 -0.98 14.12
N ALA A 170 1.98 -1.54 15.00
CA ALA A 170 0.57 -1.15 15.09
C ALA A 170 0.39 0.32 15.51
N ALA A 171 1.40 0.92 16.14
CA ALA A 171 1.41 2.34 16.50
C ALA A 171 1.54 3.26 15.27
N GLN A 172 2.19 2.81 14.18
CA GLN A 172 2.30 3.55 12.93
C GLN A 172 0.98 3.62 12.14
N LEU A 173 0.03 2.73 12.42
CA LEU A 173 -1.36 2.90 11.99
C LEU A 173 -2.05 3.86 12.97
N GLU A 174 -1.83 5.15 12.82
CA GLU A 174 -2.42 6.14 13.72
C GLU A 174 -3.95 6.13 13.63
N TRP A 175 -4.64 6.36 14.75
CA TRP A 175 -6.11 6.40 14.78
C TRP A 175 -6.72 7.42 13.82
N VAL A 176 -6.01 8.52 13.55
CA VAL A 176 -6.43 9.53 12.57
C VAL A 176 -6.41 8.97 11.14
N HIS A 177 -5.58 7.96 10.84
CA HIS A 177 -5.58 7.31 9.53
C HIS A 177 -6.92 6.64 9.23
N MET A 178 -7.62 6.11 10.24
CA MET A 178 -8.96 5.54 10.05
C MET A 178 -9.95 6.58 9.50
N PHE A 179 -9.89 7.82 10.00
CA PHE A 179 -10.69 8.92 9.46
C PHE A 179 -10.29 9.22 8.01
N TRP A 180 -8.99 9.32 7.71
CA TRP A 180 -8.51 9.60 6.37
C TRP A 180 -8.79 8.47 5.37
N VAL A 181 -8.86 7.21 5.81
CA VAL A 181 -9.32 6.08 5.01
C VAL A 181 -10.76 6.33 4.53
N ILE A 182 -11.64 6.77 5.41
CA ILE A 182 -13.02 7.11 5.02
C ILE A 182 -13.06 8.31 4.08
N ILE A 183 -12.23 9.33 4.31
CA ILE A 183 -12.14 10.49 3.41
C ILE A 183 -11.72 10.07 2.01
N VAL A 184 -10.73 9.19 1.85
CA VAL A 184 -10.31 8.71 0.53
C VAL A 184 -11.42 7.91 -0.16
N LEU A 185 -12.18 7.09 0.56
CA LEU A 185 -13.35 6.39 0.01
C LEU A 185 -14.45 7.38 -0.43
N ALA A 186 -14.69 8.43 0.35
CA ALA A 186 -15.65 9.47 0.00
C ALA A 186 -15.20 10.29 -1.23
N LEU A 187 -13.92 10.61 -1.34
CA LEU A 187 -13.34 11.25 -2.53
C LEU A 187 -13.46 10.34 -3.76
N TYR A 188 -13.25 9.04 -3.59
CA TYR A 188 -13.48 8.06 -4.66
C TYR A 188 -14.95 8.03 -5.08
N LEU A 189 -15.88 8.02 -4.13
CA LEU A 189 -17.31 8.05 -4.43
C LEU A 189 -17.67 9.29 -5.25
N ALA A 190 -17.15 10.47 -4.88
CA ALA A 190 -17.30 11.69 -5.67
C ALA A 190 -16.75 11.52 -7.09
N LEU A 191 -15.55 10.94 -7.24
CA LEU A 191 -14.95 10.64 -8.56
C LEU A 191 -15.81 9.68 -9.39
N ALA A 192 -16.44 8.67 -8.77
CA ALA A 192 -17.33 7.75 -9.46
C ALA A 192 -18.55 8.46 -10.06
N TYR A 193 -19.17 9.38 -9.31
CA TYR A 193 -20.28 10.19 -9.84
C TYR A 193 -19.81 11.24 -10.85
N VAL A 194 -18.62 11.84 -10.69
CA VAL A 194 -18.03 12.69 -11.74
C VAL A 194 -17.82 11.89 -13.03
N THR A 195 -17.37 10.63 -12.93
CA THR A 195 -17.24 9.74 -14.09
C THR A 195 -18.61 9.49 -14.75
N TYR A 196 -19.66 9.22 -13.97
CA TYR A 196 -21.01 9.10 -14.51
C TYR A 196 -21.45 10.35 -15.28
N TYR A 197 -21.27 11.54 -14.71
CA TYR A 197 -21.67 12.79 -15.37
C TYR A 197 -20.83 13.14 -16.61
N THR A 198 -19.57 12.72 -16.67
CA THR A 198 -18.64 13.12 -17.74
C THR A 198 -18.41 12.05 -18.81
N GLN A 199 -18.59 10.77 -18.46
CA GLN A 199 -18.32 9.61 -19.33
C GLN A 199 -19.57 8.74 -19.52
N HIS A 200 -20.69 9.08 -18.88
CA HIS A 200 -22.00 8.46 -19.08
C HIS A 200 -22.07 6.97 -18.72
N PHE A 201 -21.24 6.51 -17.77
CA PHE A 201 -21.34 5.17 -17.19
C PHE A 201 -21.05 5.17 -15.69
N TYR A 202 -21.63 4.22 -14.95
CA TYR A 202 -21.28 3.94 -13.57
C TYR A 202 -20.07 3.02 -13.49
N THR A 203 -19.07 3.39 -12.69
CA THR A 203 -17.89 2.53 -12.44
C THR A 203 -18.28 1.21 -11.81
N TYR A 204 -19.34 1.18 -11.01
CA TYR A 204 -19.92 -0.04 -10.49
C TYR A 204 -21.44 0.02 -10.57
N ASP A 205 -22.02 -1.05 -11.09
CA ASP A 205 -23.47 -1.22 -11.21
C ASP A 205 -24.24 -0.95 -9.92
N PHE A 206 -23.66 -1.23 -8.75
CA PHE A 206 -24.33 -1.04 -7.45
C PHE A 206 -24.48 0.44 -7.04
N LEU A 207 -23.79 1.36 -7.73
CA LEU A 207 -23.91 2.81 -7.52
C LEU A 207 -25.06 3.44 -8.33
N ASP A 208 -25.63 2.69 -9.27
CA ASP A 208 -26.74 3.12 -10.10
C ASP A 208 -28.04 3.15 -9.28
N ILE A 209 -28.53 4.35 -8.98
CA ILE A 209 -29.73 4.57 -8.18
C ILE A 209 -30.98 4.21 -8.98
N GLU A 210 -30.99 4.44 -10.29
CA GLU A 210 -32.14 4.14 -11.15
C GLU A 210 -32.33 2.63 -11.27
N LYS A 211 -31.24 1.88 -11.33
CA LYS A 211 -31.25 0.41 -11.40
C LYS A 211 -31.52 -0.26 -10.06
N ASN A 212 -30.96 0.23 -8.96
CA ASN A 212 -30.98 -0.47 -7.66
C ASN A 212 -31.92 0.15 -6.62
N GLY A 213 -32.32 1.40 -6.80
CA GLY A 213 -33.02 2.19 -5.80
C GLY A 213 -32.09 2.78 -4.73
N SER A 214 -32.46 3.95 -4.21
CA SER A 214 -31.65 4.74 -3.27
C SER A 214 -31.26 3.99 -2.00
N GLY A 215 -32.16 3.16 -1.45
CA GLY A 215 -31.90 2.38 -0.24
C GLY A 215 -30.79 1.34 -0.42
N LYS A 216 -30.77 0.60 -1.54
CA LYS A 216 -29.72 -0.40 -1.82
C LYS A 216 -28.38 0.27 -2.11
N THR A 217 -28.38 1.33 -2.91
CA THR A 217 -27.16 2.08 -3.20
C THR A 217 -26.54 2.67 -1.94
N ALA A 218 -27.36 3.28 -1.06
CA ALA A 218 -26.89 3.77 0.24
C ALA A 218 -26.31 2.65 1.10
N ALA A 219 -26.94 1.47 1.12
CA ALA A 219 -26.43 0.31 1.85
C ALA A 219 -25.04 -0.15 1.34
N TYR A 220 -24.81 -0.16 0.03
CA TYR A 220 -23.47 -0.45 -0.53
C TYR A 220 -22.43 0.60 -0.12
N ILE A 221 -22.76 1.88 -0.22
CA ILE A 221 -21.86 2.99 0.14
C ILE A 221 -21.46 2.90 1.61
N VAL A 222 -22.45 2.77 2.50
CA VAL A 222 -22.21 2.65 3.96
C VAL A 222 -21.50 1.34 4.27
N GLY A 223 -21.88 0.24 3.62
CA GLY A 223 -21.25 -1.07 3.80
C GLY A 223 -19.76 -1.06 3.45
N ILE A 224 -19.36 -0.42 2.34
CA ILE A 224 -17.95 -0.26 1.95
C ILE A 224 -17.20 0.64 2.94
N ALA A 225 -17.81 1.73 3.41
CA ALA A 225 -17.22 2.59 4.43
C ALA A 225 -16.97 1.84 5.75
N VAL A 226 -17.94 1.05 6.21
CA VAL A 226 -17.82 0.18 7.39
C VAL A 226 -16.74 -0.89 7.16
N ALA A 227 -16.68 -1.50 5.97
CA ALA A 227 -15.61 -2.42 5.61
C ALA A 227 -14.22 -1.74 5.73
N GLY A 228 -14.10 -0.47 5.32
CA GLY A 228 -12.93 0.37 5.56
C GLY A 228 -12.45 0.36 7.01
N ILE A 229 -13.36 0.60 7.95
CA ILE A 229 -13.09 0.60 9.39
C ILE A 229 -12.70 -0.80 9.87
N VAL A 230 -13.48 -1.81 9.49
CA VAL A 230 -13.27 -3.20 9.92
C VAL A 230 -11.90 -3.71 9.46
N PHE A 231 -11.54 -3.52 8.19
CA PHE A 231 -10.24 -3.94 7.68
C PHE A 231 -9.09 -3.16 8.30
N TYR A 232 -9.25 -1.86 8.54
CA TYR A 232 -8.25 -1.08 9.28
C TYR A 232 -7.97 -1.69 10.66
N LEU A 233 -9.02 -2.05 11.41
CA LEU A 233 -8.88 -2.67 12.74
C LEU A 233 -8.27 -4.06 12.66
N ILE A 234 -8.68 -4.89 11.69
CA ILE A 234 -8.10 -6.22 11.45
C ILE A 234 -6.60 -6.10 11.17
N VAL A 235 -6.22 -5.22 10.24
CA VAL A 235 -4.82 -5.02 9.84
C VAL A 235 -3.98 -4.51 11.01
N LYS A 236 -4.48 -3.52 11.75
CA LYS A 236 -3.82 -3.01 12.96
C LYS A 236 -3.63 -4.12 14.00
N GLY A 237 -4.63 -4.99 14.17
CA GLY A 237 -4.56 -6.17 15.04
C GLY A 237 -3.56 -7.23 14.55
N LEU A 238 -3.52 -7.51 13.24
CA LEU A 238 -2.57 -8.45 12.65
C LEU A 238 -1.12 -7.95 12.77
N ILE A 239 -0.87 -6.66 12.55
CA ILE A 239 0.44 -6.05 12.74
C ILE A 239 0.86 -6.12 14.22
N TRP A 240 -0.06 -5.81 15.13
CA TRP A 240 0.19 -5.94 16.57
C TRP A 240 0.53 -7.39 16.95
N LEU A 241 -0.23 -8.35 16.43
CA LEU A 241 0.01 -9.77 16.67
C LEU A 241 1.38 -10.19 16.13
N ARG A 242 1.72 -9.78 14.90
CA ARG A 242 3.02 -10.04 14.29
C ARG A 242 4.14 -9.47 15.15
N GLU A 243 4.06 -8.19 15.53
CA GLU A 243 5.01 -7.51 16.42
C GLU A 243 5.18 -8.24 17.76
N TRP A 244 4.08 -8.65 18.39
CA TRP A 244 4.11 -9.41 19.63
C TRP A 244 4.77 -10.79 19.48
N VAL A 245 4.45 -11.53 18.41
CA VAL A 245 5.06 -12.83 18.13
C VAL A 245 6.55 -12.66 17.84
N THR A 246 6.92 -11.77 16.91
CA THR A 246 8.29 -11.68 16.42
C THR A 246 9.21 -11.04 17.44
N GLU A 247 8.85 -9.90 18.02
CA GLU A 247 9.75 -9.14 18.91
C GLU A 247 9.69 -9.68 20.34
N ARG A 248 8.49 -9.92 20.89
CA ARG A 248 8.36 -10.30 22.31
C ARG A 248 8.48 -11.80 22.57
N LYS A 249 8.02 -12.66 21.65
CA LYS A 249 8.05 -14.12 21.86
C LYS A 249 9.26 -14.79 21.25
N LEU A 250 9.67 -14.36 20.06
CA LEU A 250 10.79 -14.97 19.34
C LEU A 250 12.12 -14.21 19.48
N GLY A 251 12.11 -12.98 20.02
CA GLY A 251 13.32 -12.14 20.14
C GLY A 251 13.89 -11.72 18.78
N MET A 252 13.05 -11.67 17.75
CA MET A 252 13.41 -11.28 16.39
C MET A 252 13.18 -9.78 16.19
N ASP A 253 13.97 -8.97 16.90
CA ASP A 253 13.85 -7.50 16.95
C ASP A 253 14.24 -6.78 15.65
N GLY A 254 14.62 -7.51 14.61
CA GLY A 254 14.88 -6.97 13.28
C GLY A 254 16.24 -7.27 12.70
N LYS A 255 16.31 -7.19 11.37
CA LYS A 255 17.56 -7.12 10.62
C LYS A 255 17.79 -5.67 10.20
N PHE A 256 18.88 -5.09 10.69
CA PHE A 256 19.24 -3.69 10.48
C PHE A 256 20.35 -3.54 9.45
N ALA A 257 20.51 -2.33 8.92
CA ALA A 257 21.65 -2.02 8.07
C ALA A 257 22.94 -2.06 8.92
N GLN A 258 24.03 -2.60 8.36
CA GLN A 258 25.32 -2.48 9.03
C GLN A 258 25.71 -1.01 9.11
N GLN A 259 25.87 -0.48 10.33
CA GLN A 259 26.48 0.82 10.53
C GLN A 259 27.93 0.74 10.04
N ARG A 260 28.27 1.49 8.99
CA ARG A 260 29.68 1.73 8.65
C ARG A 260 30.25 2.62 9.75
N PHE A 261 30.79 2.02 10.80
CA PHE A 261 31.78 2.69 11.62
C PHE A 261 32.94 3.03 10.68
N HIS A 262 33.08 4.31 10.33
CA HIS A 262 34.30 4.78 9.71
C HIS A 262 35.38 4.65 10.79
N ASN A 263 36.31 3.71 10.62
CA ASN A 263 37.44 3.48 11.52
C ASN A 263 38.32 4.73 11.60
N TYR A 264 37.91 5.75 12.37
CA TYR A 264 38.76 6.88 12.75
C TYR A 264 39.65 6.54 13.95
N ASP A 265 39.44 5.41 14.60
CA ASP A 265 40.18 5.02 15.81
C ASP A 265 41.55 4.38 15.54
N THR A 266 41.98 4.25 14.28
CA THR A 266 43.26 3.61 13.93
C THR A 266 44.46 4.58 13.83
N GLU A 267 44.27 5.90 13.97
CA GLU A 267 45.35 6.89 13.80
C GLU A 267 45.79 7.65 15.06
N LEU A 268 45.23 7.37 16.24
CA LEU A 268 45.67 7.98 17.51
C LEU A 268 46.56 7.03 18.34
N GLY A 269 47.43 6.28 17.66
CA GLY A 269 48.16 5.16 18.23
C GLY A 269 49.68 5.25 18.21
N THR A 270 50.31 6.43 18.16
CA THR A 270 51.75 6.56 18.46
C THR A 270 52.10 7.97 18.96
N ILE A 271 51.78 8.26 20.23
CA ILE A 271 52.58 9.22 20.99
C ILE A 271 53.69 8.41 21.66
N ASN A 272 54.83 8.29 20.98
CA ASN A 272 56.07 7.84 21.61
C ASN A 272 56.51 8.93 22.60
N SER A 273 56.23 8.76 23.90
CA SER A 273 56.98 9.48 24.92
C SER A 273 58.38 8.84 25.01
N LYS A 274 59.38 9.49 24.43
CA LYS A 274 60.77 9.24 24.77
C LYS A 274 61.23 10.34 25.72
N HIS A 275 61.63 9.88 26.92
CA HIS A 275 62.58 10.42 27.90
C HIS A 275 62.65 11.95 28.11
#